data_AF-A0A7X7GUW6-F1
#
_entry.id   AF-A0A7X7GUW6-F1
#
_cell.length_a   1.000
_cell.length_b   1.000
_cell.length_c   1.000
_cell.angle_alpha   90.00
_cell.angle_beta   90.00
_cell.angle_gamma   90.00
#
_symmetry.space_group_name_H-M   'P 1'
#
loop_
_entity.id
_entity.type
_entity.pdbx_description
1 polymer ?
#
loop_
_entity_poly.entity_id
_entity_poly.type
_entity_poly.pdbx_seq_one_letter_code
_entity_poly.pdbx_strand_id
1 'polypeptide(L)'
;MKRPSRLPTLLFIGLDGLFGPLVTFAFVHLFVGANHVHAALVLSGLLLVKVGLCVFAVQRSFRDYDLFHEAERDAEKDRLVVLADRRMQAFGRTMGLVYPLTWLAMLAGGHAIFHLAPDHFAAPAGSSLPAALIIGATMFGALALAFPLAVLLAAGPAGICFVHARKRGIDLSREPVGLQRRIGLMAFALALGPLFWMIGVGYWEQVRVITDVVGGRTAALAPELVAEAGQGFLVNASIFAVLVCFWAPICAVLFSRAVSQPLERLAATTKEVVEEGNQTRMDVLPSSFRDEAGVLSERFNDLLDMMRDLSRAADDIASGRLHARVSRDGELPDAFRRMTESLNDLVGKIRQTSVNLAAAATEILAATQEQESAAASQSSAMTEISHTMDSLSSSAAHVSHSVSEVLANAEQTLSTADNMVAQIESLSSHTGRIKELLDTIQGIADRSDLLALNGSLEASRAGEGGRGFALVAAEMRRLAERVTASVEDVKKLVTDIHHSSSSTIMATEEGRRFARETTDAARSITLASQQQLSGTEQVSQSVRDIAEVVTQAAAATSQTRTTAQSLKEQADLLSALVKRFEIADANA
;
A
#
# COMPACT_ATOMS: atom_id res chain seq x y z
N MET A 1 46.97 85.77 -39.74
CA MET A 1 45.90 84.77 -39.54
C MET A 1 46.14 84.07 -38.21
N LYS A 2 45.29 84.27 -37.18
CA LYS A 2 45.40 83.54 -35.90
C LYS A 2 44.84 82.12 -36.07
N ARG A 3 45.56 81.10 -35.57
CA ARG A 3 45.07 79.71 -35.53
C ARG A 3 43.70 79.67 -34.82
N PRO A 4 42.74 78.85 -35.29
CA PRO A 4 41.46 78.69 -34.61
C PRO A 4 41.70 78.20 -33.18
N SER A 5 40.98 78.78 -32.21
CA SER A 5 41.10 78.40 -30.80
C SER A 5 40.70 76.94 -30.60
N ARG A 6 41.56 76.12 -30.00
CA ARG A 6 41.27 74.71 -29.64
C ARG A 6 40.32 74.55 -28.44
N LEU A 7 39.87 75.67 -27.86
CA LEU A 7 39.05 75.73 -26.66
C LEU A 7 37.73 74.93 -26.75
N PRO A 8 36.94 75.00 -27.84
CA PRO A 8 35.66 74.27 -27.95
C PRO A 8 35.87 72.75 -28.01
N THR A 9 36.93 72.30 -28.67
CA THR A 9 37.30 70.89 -28.78
C THR A 9 37.71 70.31 -27.43
N LEU A 10 38.56 71.03 -26.69
CA LEU A 10 38.98 70.63 -25.35
C LEU A 10 37.82 70.64 -24.36
N LEU A 11 36.92 71.61 -24.48
CA LEU A 11 35.69 71.66 -23.69
C LEU A 11 34.84 70.42 -23.95
N PHE A 12 34.65 70.02 -25.22
CA PHE A 12 33.84 68.86 -25.58
C PHE A 12 34.46 67.54 -25.08
N ILE A 13 35.77 67.35 -25.26
CA ILE A 13 36.50 66.18 -24.74
C ILE A 13 36.40 66.11 -23.21
N GLY A 14 36.61 67.24 -22.52
CA GLY A 14 36.51 67.31 -21.07
C GLY A 14 35.10 67.05 -20.55
N LEU A 15 34.07 67.57 -21.24
CA LEU A 15 32.68 67.34 -20.89
C LEU A 15 32.29 65.87 -21.05
N ASP A 16 32.57 65.27 -22.20
CA ASP A 16 32.18 63.90 -22.46
C ASP A 16 32.96 62.96 -21.54
N GLY A 17 34.28 63.16 -21.39
CA GLY A 17 35.12 62.35 -20.51
C GLY A 17 34.70 62.38 -19.04
N LEU A 18 34.21 63.52 -18.53
CA LEU A 18 33.75 63.64 -17.14
C LEU A 18 32.34 63.07 -16.94
N PHE A 19 31.41 63.35 -17.86
CA PHE A 19 30.00 62.98 -17.69
C PHE A 19 29.70 61.52 -18.02
N GLY A 20 30.46 60.88 -18.92
CA GLY A 20 30.24 59.49 -19.32
C GLY A 20 30.23 58.49 -18.15
N PRO A 21 31.26 58.48 -17.28
CA PRO A 21 31.29 57.60 -16.11
C PRO A 21 30.13 57.84 -15.14
N LEU A 22 29.78 59.12 -14.90
CA LEU A 22 28.69 59.52 -13.99
C LEU A 22 27.30 59.08 -14.50
N VAL A 23 27.06 59.19 -15.81
CA VAL A 23 25.81 58.76 -16.45
C VAL A 23 25.69 57.23 -16.41
N THR A 24 26.77 56.51 -16.70
CA THR A 24 26.81 55.04 -16.60
C THR A 24 26.52 54.59 -15.16
N PHE A 25 27.13 55.24 -14.17
CA PHE A 25 26.90 54.95 -12.76
C PHE A 25 25.44 55.17 -12.35
N ALA A 26 24.84 56.30 -12.71
CA ALA A 26 23.44 56.61 -12.40
C ALA A 26 22.45 55.67 -13.11
N PHE A 27 22.72 55.28 -14.36
CA PHE A 27 21.87 54.38 -15.14
C PHE A 27 21.86 52.96 -14.57
N VAL A 28 23.01 52.45 -14.13
CA VAL A 28 23.06 51.10 -13.53
C VAL A 28 22.30 51.06 -12.20
N HIS A 29 22.41 52.11 -11.37
CA HIS A 29 21.61 52.22 -10.15
C HIS A 29 20.10 52.35 -10.40
N LEU A 30 19.68 52.84 -11.57
CA LEU A 30 18.26 52.87 -11.96
C LEU A 30 17.66 51.46 -12.07
N PHE A 31 18.45 50.43 -12.39
CA PHE A 31 17.95 49.06 -12.60
C PHE A 31 18.30 48.09 -11.46
N VAL A 32 19.34 48.40 -10.66
CA VAL A 32 19.85 47.50 -9.63
C VAL A 32 19.54 47.97 -8.20
N GLY A 33 19.26 49.26 -7.95
CA GLY A 33 19.09 49.82 -6.61
C GLY A 33 17.65 50.10 -6.17
N ALA A 34 17.34 49.98 -4.88
CA ALA A 34 16.00 50.18 -4.30
C ALA A 34 15.42 51.60 -4.40
N ASN A 35 16.19 52.60 -4.85
CA ASN A 35 15.83 54.02 -4.84
C ASN A 35 15.84 54.63 -6.25
N HIS A 36 15.05 54.04 -7.15
CA HIS A 36 14.96 54.38 -8.58
C HIS A 36 14.69 55.88 -8.86
N VAL A 37 13.96 56.57 -7.98
CA VAL A 37 13.59 57.98 -8.16
C VAL A 37 14.79 58.92 -8.03
N HIS A 38 15.71 58.67 -7.08
CA HIS A 38 16.91 59.50 -6.92
C HIS A 38 17.91 59.29 -8.06
N ALA A 39 18.09 58.03 -8.51
CA ALA A 39 18.91 57.72 -9.67
C ALA A 39 18.36 58.40 -10.95
N ALA A 40 17.04 58.38 -11.14
CA ALA A 40 16.39 59.06 -12.26
C ALA A 40 16.57 60.59 -12.24
N LEU A 41 16.45 61.22 -11.05
CA LEU A 41 16.65 62.66 -10.88
C LEU A 41 18.10 63.09 -11.15
N VAL A 42 19.07 62.34 -10.62
CA VAL A 42 20.51 62.59 -10.86
C VAL A 42 20.85 62.41 -12.34
N LEU A 43 20.36 61.35 -12.97
CA LEU A 43 20.54 61.10 -14.40
C LEU A 43 19.94 62.24 -15.24
N SER A 44 18.73 62.67 -14.94
CA SER A 44 18.04 63.76 -15.64
C SER A 44 18.76 65.10 -15.49
N GLY A 45 19.24 65.43 -14.28
CA GLY A 45 20.02 66.64 -14.01
C GLY A 45 21.36 66.65 -14.74
N LEU A 46 22.10 65.55 -14.73
CA LEU A 46 23.36 65.40 -15.46
C LEU A 46 23.16 65.54 -16.98
N LEU A 47 22.09 64.95 -17.52
CA LEU A 47 21.74 65.08 -18.93
C LEU A 47 21.39 66.52 -19.32
N LEU A 48 20.60 67.24 -18.51
CA LEU A 48 20.27 68.65 -18.74
C LEU A 48 21.51 69.55 -18.76
N VAL A 49 22.43 69.35 -17.81
CA VAL A 49 23.70 70.10 -17.77
C VAL A 49 24.56 69.79 -19.00
N LYS A 50 24.66 68.51 -19.39
CA LYS A 50 25.39 68.08 -20.59
C LYS A 50 24.82 68.72 -21.86
N VAL A 51 23.49 68.71 -22.02
CA VAL A 51 22.80 69.33 -23.16
C VAL A 51 23.05 70.84 -23.19
N GLY A 52 22.90 71.54 -22.06
CA GLY A 52 23.15 72.98 -21.98
C GLY A 52 24.59 73.38 -22.35
N LEU A 53 25.58 72.63 -21.86
CA LEU A 53 26.99 72.86 -22.19
C LEU A 53 27.32 72.53 -23.66
N CYS A 54 26.69 71.49 -24.22
CA CYS A 54 26.81 71.19 -25.65
C CYS A 54 26.22 72.30 -26.52
N VAL A 55 25.03 72.80 -26.18
CA VAL A 55 24.41 73.95 -26.86
C VAL A 55 25.33 75.17 -26.82
N PHE A 56 25.91 75.47 -25.64
CA PHE A 56 26.85 76.57 -25.49
C PHE A 56 28.12 76.39 -26.35
N ALA A 57 28.68 75.18 -26.40
CA ALA A 57 29.85 74.86 -27.21
C ALA A 57 29.56 74.99 -28.72
N VAL A 58 28.37 74.54 -29.15
CA VAL A 58 27.90 74.67 -30.53
C VAL A 58 27.72 76.15 -30.88
N GLN A 59 26.91 76.91 -30.12
CA GLN A 59 26.70 78.35 -30.36
C GLN A 59 28.02 79.13 -30.45
N ARG A 60 28.97 78.86 -29.56
CA ARG A 60 30.29 79.50 -29.60
C ARG A 60 31.10 79.16 -30.86
N SER A 61 30.91 77.96 -31.40
CA SER A 61 31.55 77.52 -32.64
C SER A 61 30.94 78.19 -33.88
N PHE A 62 29.65 78.55 -33.83
CA PHE A 62 28.89 79.20 -34.91
C PHE A 62 28.87 80.73 -34.85
N ARG A 63 29.51 81.38 -33.88
CA ARG A 63 29.54 82.85 -33.74
C ARG A 63 29.92 83.63 -35.02
N ASP A 64 30.78 83.08 -35.87
CA ASP A 64 31.16 83.74 -37.14
C ASP A 64 30.02 83.72 -38.18
N TYR A 65 29.12 82.75 -38.08
CA TYR A 65 27.88 82.71 -38.86
C TYR A 65 26.88 83.76 -38.38
N ASP A 66 26.73 83.93 -37.07
CA ASP A 66 25.84 84.96 -36.51
C ASP A 66 26.29 86.35 -36.97
N LEU A 67 27.60 86.62 -36.93
CA LEU A 67 28.19 87.85 -37.48
C LEU A 67 27.95 88.01 -38.98
N PHE A 68 28.02 86.92 -39.75
CA PHE A 68 27.68 86.94 -41.19
C PHE A 68 26.20 87.26 -41.42
N HIS A 69 25.31 86.76 -40.56
CA HIS A 69 23.88 86.98 -40.66
C HIS A 69 23.48 88.43 -40.28
N GLU A 70 24.09 88.97 -39.22
CA GLU A 70 23.82 90.32 -38.70
C GLU A 70 24.49 91.45 -39.53
N ALA A 71 25.51 91.15 -40.33
CA ALA A 71 26.17 92.17 -41.15
C ALA A 71 25.18 92.79 -42.16
N GLU A 72 25.04 94.11 -42.19
CA GLU A 72 24.16 94.80 -43.17
C GLU A 72 24.87 95.09 -44.50
N ARG A 73 26.21 95.22 -44.49
CA ARG A 73 27.00 95.55 -45.68
C ARG A 73 27.46 94.30 -46.43
N ASP A 74 27.16 94.28 -47.71
CA ASP A 74 27.53 93.24 -48.67
C ASP A 74 29.03 92.89 -48.70
N ALA A 75 29.92 93.89 -48.65
CA ALA A 75 31.37 93.68 -48.64
C ALA A 75 31.88 93.02 -47.34
N GLU A 76 31.14 93.17 -46.24
CA GLU A 76 31.43 92.55 -44.96
C GLU A 76 30.93 91.11 -44.94
N LYS A 77 29.73 90.85 -45.49
CA LYS A 77 29.20 89.50 -45.72
C LYS A 77 30.14 88.63 -46.56
N ASP A 78 30.67 89.17 -47.65
CA ASP A 78 31.56 88.44 -48.56
C ASP A 78 32.88 88.02 -47.89
N ARG A 79 33.37 88.78 -46.89
CA ARG A 79 34.52 88.39 -46.08
C ARG A 79 34.15 87.38 -44.99
N LEU A 80 33.00 87.57 -44.33
CA LEU A 80 32.55 86.73 -43.23
C LEU A 80 32.10 85.34 -43.69
N VAL A 81 31.54 85.20 -44.90
CA VAL A 81 31.04 83.91 -45.43
C VAL A 81 32.13 82.85 -45.51
N VAL A 82 33.34 83.23 -45.94
CA VAL A 82 34.49 82.30 -46.04
C VAL A 82 34.97 81.89 -44.65
N LEU A 83 34.93 82.80 -43.67
CA LEU A 83 35.34 82.53 -42.30
C LEU A 83 34.33 81.62 -41.59
N ALA A 84 33.03 81.92 -41.74
CA ALA A 84 31.93 81.12 -41.24
C ALA A 84 31.98 79.68 -41.79
N ASP A 85 32.14 79.53 -43.11
CA ASP A 85 32.22 78.21 -43.76
C ASP A 85 33.43 77.39 -43.27
N ARG A 86 34.62 78.01 -43.16
CA ARG A 86 35.81 77.33 -42.62
C ARG A 86 35.62 76.87 -41.17
N ARG A 87 34.94 77.65 -40.33
CA ARG A 87 34.63 77.24 -38.95
C ARG A 87 33.64 76.09 -38.91
N MET A 88 32.60 76.09 -39.75
CA MET A 88 31.68 74.96 -39.88
C MET A 88 32.40 73.68 -40.32
N GLN A 89 33.31 73.78 -41.28
CA GLN A 89 34.12 72.64 -41.73
C GLN A 89 35.10 72.13 -40.67
N ALA A 90 35.68 73.02 -39.88
CA ALA A 90 36.54 72.65 -38.76
C ALA A 90 35.73 71.93 -37.69
N PHE A 91 34.55 72.45 -37.35
CA PHE A 91 33.63 71.84 -36.40
C PHE A 91 33.24 70.41 -36.81
N GLY A 92 32.78 70.21 -38.05
CA GLY A 92 32.42 68.87 -38.55
C GLY A 92 33.58 67.87 -38.53
N ARG A 93 34.79 68.28 -38.92
CA ARG A 93 35.99 67.43 -38.84
C ARG A 93 36.39 67.08 -37.41
N THR A 94 36.36 68.07 -36.53
CA THR A 94 36.73 67.89 -35.13
C THR A 94 35.74 66.96 -34.44
N MET A 95 34.44 67.19 -34.61
CA MET A 95 33.42 66.36 -33.99
C MET A 95 33.45 64.92 -34.54
N GLY A 96 33.69 64.76 -35.84
CA GLY A 96 33.81 63.43 -36.46
C GLY A 96 34.99 62.59 -35.98
N LEU A 97 36.00 63.21 -35.36
CA LEU A 97 37.17 62.50 -34.83
C LEU A 97 37.10 62.38 -33.30
N VAL A 98 36.67 63.44 -32.62
CA VAL A 98 36.57 63.47 -31.16
C VAL A 98 35.50 62.53 -30.64
N TYR A 99 34.31 62.55 -31.26
CA TYR A 99 33.16 61.79 -30.77
C TYR A 99 33.36 60.25 -30.80
N PRO A 100 33.87 59.62 -31.87
CA PRO A 100 34.15 58.18 -31.83
C PRO A 100 35.29 57.83 -30.85
N LEU A 101 36.27 58.72 -30.64
CA LEU A 101 37.32 58.51 -29.65
C LEU A 101 36.81 58.62 -28.21
N THR A 102 35.92 59.58 -27.91
CA THR A 102 35.27 59.67 -26.59
C THR A 102 34.36 58.47 -26.36
N TRP A 103 33.67 57.98 -27.39
CA TRP A 103 32.84 56.77 -27.32
C TRP A 103 33.67 55.51 -27.04
N LEU A 104 34.78 55.30 -27.75
CA LEU A 104 35.70 54.18 -27.47
C LEU A 104 36.29 54.27 -26.06
N ALA A 105 36.65 55.48 -25.61
CA ALA A 105 37.13 55.69 -24.25
C ALA A 105 36.05 55.42 -23.20
N MET A 106 34.78 55.75 -23.46
CA MET A 106 33.66 55.43 -22.58
C MET A 106 33.36 53.93 -22.50
N LEU A 107 33.40 53.23 -23.63
CA LEU A 107 33.24 51.77 -23.67
C LEU A 107 34.36 51.08 -22.90
N ALA A 108 35.61 51.50 -23.13
CA ALA A 108 36.77 50.99 -22.39
C ALA A 108 36.67 51.32 -20.89
N GLY A 109 36.23 52.53 -20.54
CA GLY A 109 36.03 52.96 -19.15
C GLY A 109 34.89 52.20 -18.45
N GLY A 110 33.75 52.00 -19.11
CA GLY A 110 32.63 51.22 -18.59
C GLY A 110 33.01 49.75 -18.38
N HIS A 111 33.76 49.19 -19.33
CA HIS A 111 34.31 47.84 -19.20
C HIS A 111 35.33 47.73 -18.06
N ALA A 112 36.20 48.73 -17.89
CA ALA A 112 37.15 48.78 -16.77
C ALA A 112 36.45 48.92 -15.41
N ILE A 113 35.41 49.77 -15.29
CA ILE A 113 34.63 49.94 -14.06
C ILE A 113 33.95 48.62 -13.66
N PHE A 114 33.37 47.90 -14.64
CA PHE A 114 32.77 46.58 -14.40
C PHE A 114 33.78 45.58 -13.82
N HIS A 115 35.03 45.62 -14.27
CA HIS A 115 36.10 44.74 -13.77
C HIS A 115 36.72 45.18 -12.45
N LEU A 116 36.74 46.48 -12.15
CA LEU A 116 37.37 47.04 -10.95
C LEU A 116 36.47 46.99 -9.70
N ALA A 117 35.14 46.93 -9.86
CA ALA A 117 34.18 46.91 -8.75
C ALA A 117 33.03 45.91 -8.98
N PRO A 118 33.31 44.60 -9.11
CA PRO A 118 32.29 43.59 -9.43
C PRO A 118 31.18 43.49 -8.38
N ASP A 119 31.51 43.71 -7.10
CA ASP A 119 30.56 43.54 -5.98
C ASP A 119 29.43 44.58 -5.96
N HIS A 120 29.66 45.79 -6.50
CA HIS A 120 28.63 46.83 -6.60
C HIS A 120 27.66 46.61 -7.78
N PHE A 121 28.00 45.70 -8.70
CA PHE A 121 27.23 45.35 -9.89
C PHE A 121 26.80 43.88 -9.88
N ALA A 122 26.74 43.27 -8.69
CA ALA A 122 26.41 41.87 -8.50
C ALA A 122 24.96 41.57 -8.91
N ALA A 123 24.81 40.81 -9.99
CA ALA A 123 23.57 40.14 -10.35
C ALA A 123 23.67 38.65 -10.03
N PRO A 124 22.54 37.92 -9.91
CA PRO A 124 22.56 36.49 -9.69
C PRO A 124 23.50 35.79 -10.68
N ALA A 125 24.31 34.88 -10.14
CA ALA A 125 25.40 34.22 -10.85
C ALA A 125 24.91 33.62 -12.17
N GLY A 126 25.55 33.99 -13.29
CA GLY A 126 25.24 33.48 -14.63
C GLY A 126 24.49 34.44 -15.55
N SER A 127 23.93 35.54 -15.03
CA SER A 127 23.22 36.51 -15.89
C SER A 127 24.17 37.40 -16.70
N SER A 128 24.01 37.41 -18.03
CA SER A 128 24.67 38.35 -18.96
C SER A 128 24.00 39.74 -18.97
N LEU A 129 22.89 39.86 -18.26
CA LEU A 129 22.02 41.03 -18.17
C LEU A 129 22.72 42.31 -17.66
N PRO A 130 23.66 42.26 -16.68
CA PRO A 130 24.36 43.46 -16.20
C PRO A 130 25.34 44.00 -17.24
N ALA A 131 26.05 43.12 -17.95
CA ALA A 131 26.95 43.50 -19.03
C ALA A 131 26.16 44.12 -20.19
N ALA A 132 25.02 43.50 -20.55
CA ALA A 132 24.11 44.04 -21.56
C ALA A 132 23.49 45.39 -21.14
N LEU A 133 23.15 45.57 -19.87
CA LEU A 133 22.64 46.84 -19.33
C LEU A 133 23.71 47.93 -19.26
N ILE A 134 24.97 47.61 -18.94
CA ILE A 134 26.09 48.55 -18.95
C ILE A 134 26.45 48.96 -20.39
N ILE A 135 26.43 48.02 -21.33
CA ILE A 135 26.56 48.29 -22.76
C ILE A 135 25.39 49.16 -23.23
N GLY A 136 24.16 48.82 -22.83
CA GLY A 136 22.96 49.62 -23.11
C GLY A 136 23.02 51.04 -22.54
N ALA A 137 23.51 51.20 -21.30
CA ALA A 137 23.68 52.47 -20.60
C ALA A 137 24.70 53.38 -21.30
N THR A 138 25.84 52.82 -21.69
CA THR A 138 26.90 53.52 -22.42
C THR A 138 26.47 53.86 -23.84
N MET A 139 25.66 53.01 -24.48
CA MET A 139 25.03 53.32 -25.78
C MET A 139 24.00 54.46 -25.63
N PHE A 140 23.10 54.42 -24.64
CA PHE A 140 22.05 55.43 -24.45
C PHE A 140 22.58 56.78 -23.93
N GLY A 141 23.55 56.79 -23.01
CA GLY A 141 24.16 58.01 -22.46
C GLY A 141 24.94 58.83 -23.48
N ALA A 142 25.36 58.19 -24.57
CA ALA A 142 25.92 58.85 -25.74
C ALA A 142 24.86 59.28 -26.76
N LEU A 143 23.75 58.55 -26.88
CA LEU A 143 22.95 58.53 -28.11
C LEU A 143 22.16 59.79 -28.47
N ALA A 144 21.60 60.56 -27.53
CA ALA A 144 20.30 61.14 -27.91
C ALA A 144 20.29 62.58 -28.50
N LEU A 145 21.18 63.51 -28.14
CA LEU A 145 20.87 64.94 -28.37
C LEU A 145 21.98 65.79 -29.00
N ALA A 146 23.26 65.60 -28.67
CA ALA A 146 24.30 66.54 -29.11
C ALA A 146 24.54 66.51 -30.64
N PHE A 147 24.54 65.32 -31.26
CA PHE A 147 24.74 65.16 -32.69
C PHE A 147 23.52 65.59 -33.52
N PRO A 148 22.28 65.13 -33.25
CA PRO A 148 21.09 65.63 -33.95
C PRO A 148 20.98 67.14 -33.86
N LEU A 149 21.20 67.72 -32.67
CA LEU A 149 21.14 69.16 -32.47
C LEU A 149 22.25 69.89 -33.25
N ALA A 150 23.46 69.35 -33.29
CA ALA A 150 24.55 69.92 -34.08
C ALA A 150 24.27 69.87 -35.59
N VAL A 151 23.69 68.79 -36.10
CA VAL A 151 23.30 68.67 -37.52
C VAL A 151 22.16 69.64 -37.84
N LEU A 152 21.14 69.71 -36.99
CA LEU A 152 19.97 70.59 -37.17
C LEU A 152 20.38 72.08 -37.14
N LEU A 153 21.26 72.45 -36.20
CA LEU A 153 21.77 73.82 -36.08
C LEU A 153 22.81 74.17 -37.15
N ALA A 154 23.50 73.21 -37.76
CA ALA A 154 24.54 73.48 -38.76
C ALA A 154 24.00 73.49 -40.20
N ALA A 155 23.00 72.65 -40.52
CA ALA A 155 22.56 72.42 -41.88
C ALA A 155 21.96 73.67 -42.55
N GLY A 156 21.08 74.39 -41.85
CA GLY A 156 20.48 75.63 -42.35
C GLY A 156 21.50 76.75 -42.58
N PRO A 157 22.30 77.11 -41.56
CA PRO A 157 23.39 78.08 -41.69
C PRO A 157 24.38 77.78 -42.82
N ALA A 158 24.78 76.51 -42.95
CA ALA A 158 25.68 76.07 -44.02
C ALA A 158 25.03 76.22 -45.41
N GLY A 159 23.72 75.99 -45.54
CA GLY A 159 22.97 76.23 -46.76
C GLY A 159 22.97 77.72 -47.15
N ILE A 160 22.73 78.62 -46.19
CA ILE A 160 22.67 80.06 -46.44
C ILE A 160 24.03 80.62 -46.88
N CYS A 161 25.13 80.24 -46.20
CA CYS A 161 26.47 80.63 -46.62
C CYS A 161 26.82 80.12 -48.03
N PHE A 162 26.38 78.92 -48.38
CA PHE A 162 26.62 78.34 -49.71
C PHE A 162 25.95 79.15 -50.81
N VAL A 163 24.66 79.45 -50.61
CA VAL A 163 23.87 80.18 -51.60
C VAL A 163 24.42 81.60 -51.78
N HIS A 164 24.81 82.27 -50.68
CA HIS A 164 25.43 83.60 -50.76
C HIS A 164 26.76 83.57 -51.53
N ALA A 165 27.66 82.63 -51.22
CA ALA A 165 28.93 82.50 -51.90
C ALA A 165 28.78 82.18 -53.40
N ARG A 166 27.87 81.26 -53.76
CA ARG A 166 27.62 80.88 -55.16
C ARG A 166 26.99 82.02 -55.96
N LYS A 167 26.08 82.81 -55.38
CA LYS A 167 25.52 84.03 -56.00
C LYS A 167 26.60 85.09 -56.29
N ARG A 168 27.68 85.12 -55.51
CA ARG A 168 28.76 86.12 -55.60
C ARG A 168 30.02 85.59 -56.32
N GLY A 169 30.01 84.35 -56.79
CA GLY A 169 31.17 83.71 -57.42
C GLY A 169 32.34 83.47 -56.46
N ILE A 170 32.10 83.41 -55.15
CA ILE A 170 33.11 83.16 -54.13
C ILE A 170 33.33 81.65 -54.02
N ASP A 171 34.54 81.20 -54.35
CA ASP A 171 34.90 79.79 -54.24
C ASP A 171 35.08 79.39 -52.76
N LEU A 172 34.18 78.55 -52.27
CA LEU A 172 34.28 77.97 -50.93
C LEU A 172 35.08 76.67 -51.02
N SER A 173 35.85 76.34 -49.99
CA SER A 173 36.68 75.12 -49.96
C SER A 173 35.89 73.80 -49.86
N ARG A 174 34.59 73.80 -50.20
CA ARG A 174 33.73 72.62 -50.23
C ARG A 174 33.11 72.41 -51.61
N GLU A 175 33.07 71.16 -52.04
CA GLU A 175 31.99 70.67 -52.89
C GLU A 175 30.78 70.32 -52.00
N PRO A 176 29.53 70.56 -52.45
CA PRO A 176 28.33 70.42 -51.64
C PRO A 176 28.17 69.04 -50.97
N VAL A 177 28.69 67.98 -51.60
CA VAL A 177 28.61 66.58 -51.14
C VAL A 177 29.54 66.30 -49.95
N GLY A 178 30.59 67.11 -49.75
CA GLY A 178 31.66 66.81 -48.78
C GLY A 178 31.23 66.87 -47.31
N LEU A 179 30.31 67.75 -46.93
CA LEU A 179 29.88 67.90 -45.53
C LEU A 179 28.88 66.80 -45.15
N GLN A 180 27.87 66.54 -45.99
CA GLN A 180 26.93 65.43 -45.77
C GLN A 180 27.63 64.06 -45.80
N ARG A 181 28.60 63.87 -46.70
CA ARG A 181 29.41 62.63 -46.75
C ARG A 181 30.24 62.44 -45.47
N ARG A 182 30.74 63.53 -44.87
CA ARG A 182 31.46 63.48 -43.58
C ARG A 182 30.52 63.27 -42.41
N ILE A 183 29.31 63.84 -42.44
CA ILE A 183 28.24 63.57 -41.46
C ILE A 183 27.80 62.10 -41.56
N GLY A 184 27.68 61.55 -42.77
CA GLY A 184 27.39 60.13 -43.03
C GLY A 184 28.50 59.20 -42.54
N LEU A 185 29.78 59.54 -42.78
CA LEU A 185 30.92 58.78 -42.26
C LEU A 185 31.02 58.82 -40.72
N MET A 186 30.60 59.94 -40.13
CA MET A 186 30.53 60.11 -38.68
C MET A 186 29.35 59.34 -38.07
N ALA A 187 28.24 59.23 -38.80
CA ALA A 187 27.09 58.41 -38.43
C ALA A 187 27.36 56.90 -38.64
N PHE A 188 28.21 56.53 -39.60
CA PHE A 188 28.73 55.16 -39.79
C PHE A 188 29.49 54.63 -38.55
N ALA A 189 30.12 55.52 -37.78
CA ALA A 189 30.77 55.14 -36.52
C ALA A 189 29.79 54.90 -35.35
N LEU A 190 28.49 55.21 -35.50
CA LEU A 190 27.48 55.16 -34.45
C LEU A 190 26.29 54.30 -34.88
N ALA A 191 26.26 53.06 -34.43
CA ALA A 191 25.30 52.04 -34.86
C ALA A 191 23.82 52.39 -34.54
N LEU A 192 23.17 53.06 -35.50
CA LEU A 192 21.91 52.74 -36.17
C LEU A 192 20.64 52.38 -35.36
N GLY A 193 19.83 53.43 -35.18
CA GLY A 193 18.37 53.42 -35.01
C GLY A 193 17.79 54.82 -35.25
N PRO A 194 18.31 55.86 -34.56
CA PRO A 194 17.95 57.27 -34.81
C PRO A 194 18.43 57.82 -36.16
N LEU A 195 19.35 57.10 -36.82
CA LEU A 195 20.08 57.55 -38.02
C LEU A 195 19.18 57.77 -39.23
N PHE A 196 18.24 56.87 -39.49
CA PHE A 196 17.38 56.96 -40.69
C PHE A 196 16.41 58.14 -40.58
N TRP A 197 15.84 58.33 -39.39
CA TRP A 197 14.99 59.48 -39.08
C TRP A 197 15.77 60.80 -39.19
N MET A 198 17.01 60.85 -38.69
CA MET A 198 17.85 62.05 -38.72
C MET A 198 18.41 62.40 -40.11
N ILE A 199 18.84 61.41 -40.90
CA ILE A 199 19.27 61.65 -42.29
C ILE A 199 18.08 62.17 -43.10
N GLY A 200 16.87 61.65 -42.86
CA GLY A 200 15.64 62.15 -43.46
C GLY A 200 15.31 63.59 -43.04
N VAL A 201 15.36 63.92 -41.75
CA VAL A 201 15.08 65.28 -41.23
C VAL A 201 16.14 66.29 -41.69
N GLY A 202 17.42 65.92 -41.69
CA GLY A 202 18.51 66.79 -42.17
C GLY A 202 18.42 67.09 -43.66
N TYR A 203 18.07 66.08 -44.48
CA TYR A 203 17.77 66.29 -45.90
C TYR A 203 16.56 67.20 -46.09
N TRP A 204 15.49 66.97 -45.32
CA TRP A 204 14.27 67.78 -45.37
C TRP A 204 14.53 69.26 -45.05
N GLU A 205 15.25 69.56 -43.97
CA GLU A 205 15.56 70.94 -43.59
C GLU A 205 16.51 71.62 -44.61
N GLN A 206 17.45 70.86 -45.17
CA GLN A 206 18.36 71.39 -46.18
C GLN A 206 17.64 71.72 -47.49
N VAL A 207 16.73 70.83 -47.94
CA VAL A 207 15.86 71.11 -49.10
C VAL A 207 15.00 72.33 -48.80
N ARG A 208 14.35 72.39 -47.63
CA ARG A 208 13.50 73.51 -47.18
C ARG A 208 14.23 74.85 -47.27
N VAL A 209 15.43 74.95 -46.70
CA VAL A 209 16.23 76.19 -46.71
C VAL A 209 16.67 76.58 -48.12
N ILE A 210 17.05 75.59 -48.97
CA ILE A 210 17.39 75.86 -50.37
C ILE A 210 16.18 76.42 -51.12
N THR A 211 14.98 75.84 -50.94
CA THR A 211 13.75 76.35 -51.55
C THR A 211 13.36 77.74 -51.03
N ASP A 212 13.47 78.01 -49.74
CA ASP A 212 13.09 79.31 -49.15
C ASP A 212 14.02 80.45 -49.61
N VAL A 213 15.34 80.21 -49.71
CA VAL A 213 16.32 81.24 -50.10
C VAL A 213 16.33 81.49 -51.63
N VAL A 214 16.02 80.46 -52.43
CA VAL A 214 15.99 80.56 -53.91
C VAL A 214 14.64 81.09 -54.41
N GLY A 215 13.54 80.83 -53.68
CA GLY A 215 12.20 81.33 -53.97
C GLY A 215 12.06 82.86 -54.00
N GLY A 216 13.05 83.59 -53.48
CA GLY A 216 13.04 85.05 -53.44
C GLY A 216 13.47 85.78 -54.72
N ARG A 217 14.22 85.20 -55.68
CA ARG A 217 14.63 85.93 -56.91
C ARG A 217 15.32 85.15 -58.06
N THR A 218 15.57 83.83 -57.99
CA THR A 218 16.29 83.11 -59.07
C THR A 218 15.87 81.63 -59.23
N ALA A 219 14.79 81.35 -59.97
CA ALA A 219 14.21 79.99 -60.09
C ALA A 219 15.04 78.96 -60.90
N ALA A 220 16.06 79.37 -61.66
CA ALA A 220 16.77 78.49 -62.59
C ALA A 220 17.78 77.51 -61.95
N LEU A 221 18.24 77.77 -60.72
CA LEU A 221 19.30 76.99 -60.06
C LEU A 221 18.77 75.92 -59.07
N ALA A 222 17.47 75.93 -58.78
CA ALA A 222 16.88 75.05 -57.75
C ALA A 222 16.96 73.54 -58.05
N PRO A 223 16.66 73.02 -59.26
CA PRO A 223 16.57 71.57 -59.48
C PRO A 223 17.94 70.87 -59.44
N GLU A 224 19.01 71.55 -59.88
CA GLU A 224 20.36 71.00 -59.90
C GLU A 224 20.93 70.83 -58.48
N LEU A 225 20.68 71.80 -57.58
CA LEU A 225 21.07 71.72 -56.16
C LEU A 225 20.31 70.63 -55.39
N VAL A 226 19.03 70.39 -55.71
CA VAL A 226 18.21 69.35 -55.05
C VAL A 226 18.64 67.94 -55.50
N ALA A 227 19.03 67.78 -56.77
CA ALA A 227 19.52 66.51 -57.31
C ALA A 227 20.84 66.07 -56.65
N GLU A 228 21.79 67.00 -56.44
CA GLU A 228 23.04 66.70 -55.73
C GLU A 228 22.82 66.28 -54.27
N ALA A 229 21.86 66.89 -53.58
CA ALA A 229 21.49 66.49 -52.21
C ALA A 229 20.87 65.08 -52.14
N GLY A 230 20.16 64.65 -53.19
CA GLY A 230 19.53 63.33 -53.28
C GLY A 230 20.54 62.17 -53.42
N GLN A 231 21.66 62.38 -54.11
CA GLN A 231 22.70 61.35 -54.24
C GLN A 231 23.36 61.00 -52.90
N GLY A 232 23.55 61.98 -52.02
CA GLY A 232 24.12 61.75 -50.68
C GLY A 232 23.23 60.86 -49.80
N PHE A 233 21.92 60.96 -49.93
CA PHE A 233 20.95 60.13 -49.21
C PHE A 233 21.02 58.66 -49.65
N LEU A 234 21.03 58.41 -50.97
CA LEU A 234 21.02 57.06 -51.54
C LEU A 234 22.27 56.24 -51.17
N VAL A 235 23.43 56.86 -51.12
CA VAL A 235 24.69 56.19 -50.71
C VAL A 235 24.63 55.77 -49.24
N ASN A 236 24.09 56.61 -48.36
CA ASN A 236 24.00 56.28 -46.94
C ASN A 236 22.92 55.19 -46.66
N ALA A 237 21.80 55.24 -47.39
CA ALA A 237 20.74 54.23 -47.28
C ALA A 237 21.21 52.83 -47.73
N SER A 238 22.03 52.75 -48.78
CA SER A 238 22.56 51.48 -49.28
C SER A 238 23.59 50.85 -48.33
N ILE A 239 24.46 51.64 -47.68
CA ILE A 239 25.39 51.13 -46.65
C ILE A 239 24.63 50.52 -45.46
N PHE A 240 23.53 51.15 -45.04
CA PHE A 240 22.68 50.63 -43.96
C PHE A 240 22.05 49.29 -44.32
N ALA A 241 21.49 49.17 -45.53
CA ALA A 241 20.86 47.94 -45.99
C ALA A 241 21.86 46.76 -45.97
N VAL A 242 23.10 46.98 -46.41
CA VAL A 242 24.16 45.95 -46.39
C VAL A 242 24.47 45.50 -44.96
N LEU A 243 24.52 46.42 -44.00
CA LEU A 243 24.82 46.11 -42.60
C LEU A 243 23.71 45.31 -41.92
N VAL A 244 22.45 45.65 -42.15
CA VAL A 244 21.31 44.87 -41.64
C VAL A 244 21.31 43.47 -42.26
N CYS A 245 21.53 43.38 -43.57
CA CYS A 245 21.64 42.10 -44.26
C CYS A 245 22.81 41.24 -43.76
N PHE A 246 23.89 41.84 -43.24
CA PHE A 246 25.03 41.11 -42.69
C PHE A 246 24.82 40.67 -41.24
N TRP A 247 24.33 41.57 -40.36
CA TRP A 247 24.23 41.29 -38.92
C TRP A 247 22.95 40.56 -38.52
N ALA A 248 21.82 40.82 -39.17
CA ALA A 248 20.55 40.18 -38.82
C ALA A 248 20.61 38.64 -38.93
N PRO A 249 21.22 38.03 -39.97
CA PRO A 249 21.37 36.57 -40.04
C PRO A 249 22.28 36.02 -38.94
N ILE A 250 23.38 36.71 -38.61
CA ILE A 250 24.34 36.28 -37.58
C ILE A 250 23.65 36.26 -36.20
N CYS A 251 22.93 37.34 -35.85
CA CYS A 251 22.17 37.40 -34.61
C CYS A 251 21.06 36.35 -34.56
N ALA A 252 20.35 36.10 -35.68
CA ALA A 252 19.33 35.07 -35.76
C ALA A 252 19.91 33.66 -35.52
N VAL A 253 21.08 33.34 -36.09
CA VAL A 253 21.76 32.05 -35.88
C VAL A 253 22.25 31.90 -34.45
N LEU A 254 22.83 32.95 -33.86
CA LEU A 254 23.30 32.92 -32.47
C LEU A 254 22.13 32.74 -31.49
N PHE A 255 21.02 33.47 -31.69
CA PHE A 255 19.82 33.33 -30.86
C PHE A 255 19.16 31.95 -31.02
N SER A 256 19.07 31.46 -32.25
CA SER A 256 18.54 30.12 -32.54
C SER A 256 19.36 29.04 -31.83
N ARG A 257 20.69 29.12 -31.86
CA ARG A 257 21.56 28.13 -31.20
C ARG A 257 21.58 28.25 -29.67
N ALA A 258 21.52 29.46 -29.13
CA ALA A 258 21.61 29.68 -27.69
C ALA A 258 20.29 29.39 -26.97
N VAL A 259 19.13 29.69 -27.58
CA VAL A 259 17.84 29.66 -26.88
C VAL A 259 16.83 28.72 -27.55
N SER A 260 16.58 28.89 -28.86
CA SER A 260 15.50 28.16 -29.53
C SER A 260 15.76 26.66 -29.65
N GLN A 261 16.97 26.26 -30.04
CA GLN A 261 17.32 24.85 -30.23
C GLN A 261 17.29 24.02 -28.93
N PRO A 262 17.86 24.47 -27.80
CA PRO A 262 17.74 23.74 -26.53
C PRO A 262 16.29 23.59 -26.07
N LEU A 263 15.47 24.64 -26.17
CA LEU A 263 14.06 24.59 -25.78
C LEU A 263 13.22 23.68 -26.69
N GLU A 264 13.47 23.69 -27.99
CA GLU A 264 12.80 22.81 -28.94
C GLU A 264 13.12 21.33 -28.65
N ARG A 265 14.38 21.00 -28.33
CA ARG A 265 14.76 19.64 -27.92
C ARG A 265 14.11 19.24 -26.61
N LEU A 266 14.13 20.10 -25.59
CA LEU A 266 13.45 19.83 -24.32
C LEU A 266 11.95 19.59 -24.52
N ALA A 267 11.30 20.40 -25.35
CA ALA A 267 9.88 20.24 -25.67
C ALA A 267 9.61 18.93 -26.42
N ALA A 268 10.46 18.56 -27.38
CA ALA A 268 10.34 17.30 -28.10
C ALA A 268 10.51 16.09 -27.17
N THR A 269 11.54 16.08 -26.33
CA THR A 269 11.78 15.00 -25.35
C THR A 269 10.64 14.93 -24.33
N THR A 270 10.16 16.07 -23.83
CA THR A 270 9.00 16.08 -22.91
C THR A 270 7.75 15.51 -23.58
N LYS A 271 7.49 15.88 -24.84
CA LYS A 271 6.38 15.34 -25.62
C LYS A 271 6.49 13.82 -25.77
N GLU A 272 7.66 13.31 -26.12
CA GLU A 272 7.90 11.87 -26.28
C GLU A 272 7.78 11.12 -24.93
N VAL A 273 8.19 11.69 -23.80
CA VAL A 273 7.97 11.10 -22.46
C VAL A 273 6.47 10.99 -22.16
N VAL A 274 5.71 12.03 -22.47
CA VAL A 274 4.28 12.12 -22.16
C VAL A 274 3.43 11.25 -23.09
N GLU A 275 3.74 11.24 -24.39
CA GLU A 275 2.97 10.51 -25.39
C GLU A 275 3.36 9.04 -25.49
N GLU A 276 4.66 8.72 -25.45
CA GLU A 276 5.16 7.36 -25.67
C GLU A 276 5.49 6.61 -24.37
N GLY A 277 5.70 7.32 -23.26
CA GLY A 277 6.10 6.73 -21.98
C GLY A 277 7.48 6.06 -21.98
N ASN A 278 8.27 6.22 -23.06
CA ASN A 278 9.48 5.45 -23.32
C ASN A 278 10.73 6.14 -22.77
N GLN A 279 10.87 6.16 -21.45
CA GLN A 279 11.92 6.91 -20.76
C GLN A 279 13.29 6.22 -20.77
N THR A 280 13.33 4.91 -21.05
CA THR A 280 14.54 4.09 -20.98
C THR A 280 15.44 4.26 -22.20
N ARG A 281 14.90 4.73 -23.33
CA ARG A 281 15.63 4.90 -24.60
C ARG A 281 16.09 6.33 -24.88
N MET A 282 15.72 7.29 -24.04
CA MET A 282 16.01 8.70 -24.28
C MET A 282 17.44 9.08 -23.92
N ASP A 283 18.12 9.74 -24.85
CA ASP A 283 19.43 10.32 -24.61
C ASP A 283 19.35 11.47 -23.60
N VAL A 284 20.40 11.59 -22.77
CA VAL A 284 20.54 12.68 -21.79
C VAL A 284 20.59 14.01 -22.54
N LEU A 285 19.73 14.96 -22.16
CA LEU A 285 19.74 16.29 -22.78
C LEU A 285 21.09 16.97 -22.49
N PRO A 286 21.79 17.50 -23.51
CA PRO A 286 23.10 18.11 -23.32
C PRO A 286 23.00 19.38 -22.46
N SER A 287 23.62 19.35 -21.27
CA SER A 287 23.70 20.48 -20.32
C SER A 287 24.90 21.41 -20.59
N SER A 288 25.45 21.41 -21.81
CA SER A 288 26.70 22.10 -22.15
C SER A 288 26.63 23.63 -22.08
N PHE A 289 25.45 24.21 -21.94
CA PHE A 289 25.24 25.65 -21.85
C PHE A 289 25.19 26.08 -20.37
N ARG A 290 25.98 27.08 -19.97
CA ARG A 290 25.99 27.64 -18.59
C ARG A 290 24.88 28.67 -18.37
N ASP A 291 23.80 28.57 -19.13
CA ASP A 291 22.65 29.45 -19.09
C ASP A 291 21.45 28.74 -18.44
N GLU A 292 20.33 29.45 -18.37
CA GLU A 292 19.08 28.96 -17.80
C GLU A 292 18.53 27.74 -18.57
N ALA A 293 18.81 27.63 -19.87
CA ALA A 293 18.40 26.49 -20.69
C ALA A 293 19.19 25.22 -20.34
N GLY A 294 20.49 25.36 -20.04
CA GLY A 294 21.31 24.26 -19.52
C GLY A 294 20.88 23.79 -18.13
N VAL A 295 20.61 24.71 -17.21
CA VAL A 295 20.08 24.39 -15.86
C VAL A 295 18.73 23.67 -15.96
N LEU A 296 17.85 24.11 -16.84
CA LEU A 296 16.56 23.44 -17.07
C LEU A 296 16.73 22.04 -17.64
N SER A 297 17.68 21.85 -18.56
CA SER A 297 18.01 20.54 -19.12
C SER A 297 18.56 19.59 -18.05
N GLU A 298 19.41 20.08 -17.15
CA GLU A 298 19.92 19.31 -16.01
C GLU A 298 18.79 18.86 -15.06
N ARG A 299 17.90 19.78 -14.68
CA ARG A 299 16.74 19.46 -13.82
C ARG A 299 15.76 18.50 -14.47
N PHE A 300 15.58 18.60 -15.79
CA PHE A 300 14.77 17.64 -16.53
C PHE A 300 15.41 16.26 -16.57
N ASN A 301 16.73 16.18 -16.76
CA ASN A 301 17.47 14.91 -16.66
C ASN A 301 17.35 14.29 -15.25
N ASP A 302 17.43 15.09 -14.18
CA ASP A 302 17.22 14.61 -12.79
C ASP A 302 15.83 13.95 -12.64
N LEU A 303 14.80 14.54 -13.26
CA LEU A 303 13.43 14.02 -13.27
C LEU A 303 13.33 12.73 -14.11
N LEU A 304 13.95 12.68 -15.29
CA LEU A 304 14.00 11.46 -16.10
C LEU A 304 14.66 10.30 -15.35
N ASP A 305 15.75 10.56 -14.65
CA ASP A 305 16.44 9.54 -13.86
C ASP A 305 15.59 9.06 -12.67
N MET A 306 14.89 9.97 -11.99
CA MET A 306 13.92 9.58 -10.95
C MET A 306 12.83 8.67 -11.53
N MET A 307 12.24 9.03 -12.66
CA MET A 307 11.17 8.22 -13.26
C MET A 307 11.70 6.86 -13.76
N ARG A 308 12.93 6.79 -14.28
CA ARG A 308 13.60 5.53 -14.63
C ARG A 308 13.83 4.65 -13.42
N ASP A 309 14.30 5.20 -12.30
CA ASP A 309 14.51 4.48 -11.05
C ASP A 309 13.18 3.90 -10.53
N LEU A 310 12.10 4.68 -10.58
CA LEU A 310 10.75 4.23 -10.19
C LEU A 310 10.19 3.17 -11.15
N SER A 311 10.44 3.30 -12.46
CA SER A 311 10.05 2.29 -13.44
C SER A 311 10.78 0.97 -13.22
N ARG A 312 12.07 0.99 -12.87
CA ARG A 312 12.81 -0.23 -12.50
C ARG A 312 12.28 -0.84 -11.21
N ALA A 313 11.99 -0.02 -10.20
CA ALA A 313 11.39 -0.50 -8.96
C ALA A 313 10.02 -1.16 -9.20
N ALA A 314 9.20 -0.61 -10.10
CA ALA A 314 7.94 -1.22 -10.50
C ALA A 314 8.13 -2.58 -11.19
N ASP A 315 9.12 -2.70 -12.10
CA ASP A 315 9.45 -3.96 -12.78
C ASP A 315 10.00 -5.01 -11.79
N ASP A 316 10.84 -4.58 -10.85
CA ASP A 316 11.31 -5.42 -9.75
C ASP A 316 10.14 -5.95 -8.91
N ILE A 317 9.23 -5.08 -8.48
CA ILE A 317 8.02 -5.48 -7.73
C ILE A 317 7.16 -6.45 -8.55
N ALA A 318 6.93 -6.19 -9.83
CA ALA A 318 6.16 -7.06 -10.72
C ALA A 318 6.82 -8.43 -10.95
N SER A 319 8.16 -8.47 -10.96
CA SER A 319 8.93 -9.70 -11.06
C SER A 319 8.97 -10.51 -9.76
N GLY A 320 8.59 -9.91 -8.64
CA GLY A 320 8.60 -10.50 -7.31
C GLY A 320 9.81 -10.11 -6.45
N ARG A 321 10.71 -9.25 -6.95
CA ARG A 321 11.87 -8.72 -6.22
C ARG A 321 11.45 -7.57 -5.31
N LEU A 322 11.05 -7.88 -4.08
CA LEU A 322 10.58 -6.87 -3.11
C LEU A 322 11.71 -6.26 -2.26
N HIS A 323 12.97 -6.61 -2.53
CA HIS A 323 14.14 -6.02 -1.87
C HIS A 323 14.63 -4.71 -2.52
N ALA A 324 14.05 -4.30 -3.65
CA ALA A 324 14.49 -3.12 -4.39
C ALA A 324 14.33 -1.83 -3.55
N ARG A 325 15.43 -1.12 -3.33
CA ARG A 325 15.45 0.15 -2.58
C ARG A 325 15.32 1.33 -3.55
N VAL A 326 14.29 2.15 -3.33
CA VAL A 326 14.16 3.46 -3.96
C VAL A 326 14.99 4.47 -3.16
N SER A 327 16.16 4.84 -3.67
CA SER A 327 17.20 5.62 -2.97
C SER A 327 16.96 7.14 -2.91
N ARG A 328 16.01 7.67 -3.67
CA ARG A 328 15.72 9.11 -3.73
C ARG A 328 14.64 9.50 -2.72
N ASP A 329 14.71 10.72 -2.21
CA ASP A 329 13.69 11.31 -1.35
C ASP A 329 12.64 12.06 -2.17
N GLY A 330 11.40 12.07 -1.66
CA GLY A 330 10.27 12.76 -2.29
C GLY A 330 8.98 11.96 -2.16
N GLU A 331 7.84 12.62 -2.30
CA GLU A 331 6.53 12.00 -2.05
C GLU A 331 6.27 10.73 -2.87
N LEU A 332 6.69 10.72 -4.14
CA LEU A 332 6.51 9.59 -5.04
C LEU A 332 7.49 8.43 -4.75
N PRO A 333 8.82 8.67 -4.62
CA PRO A 333 9.74 7.66 -4.07
C PRO A 333 9.30 7.07 -2.73
N ASP A 334 8.82 7.90 -1.80
CA ASP A 334 8.35 7.45 -0.49
C ASP A 334 7.06 6.62 -0.59
N ALA A 335 6.17 6.94 -1.53
CA ALA A 335 4.98 6.13 -1.80
C ALA A 335 5.33 4.74 -2.33
N PHE A 336 6.31 4.65 -3.24
CA PHE A 336 6.84 3.36 -3.70
C PHE A 336 7.49 2.57 -2.58
N ARG A 337 8.26 3.23 -1.69
CA ARG A 337 8.87 2.58 -0.52
C ARG A 337 7.81 1.96 0.40
N ARG A 338 6.77 2.73 0.75
CA ARG A 338 5.63 2.23 1.54
C ARG A 338 4.89 1.08 0.87
N MET A 339 4.73 1.14 -0.46
CA MET A 339 4.12 0.05 -1.23
C MET A 339 4.96 -1.23 -1.14
N THR A 340 6.27 -1.14 -1.36
CA THR A 340 7.19 -2.28 -1.26
C THR A 340 7.24 -2.85 0.16
N GLU A 341 7.27 -2.01 1.18
CA GLU A 341 7.21 -2.44 2.60
C GLU A 341 5.90 -3.16 2.92
N SER A 342 4.76 -2.62 2.48
CA SER A 342 3.45 -3.25 2.68
C SER A 342 3.34 -4.58 1.94
N LEU A 343 3.88 -4.69 0.72
CA LEU A 343 3.91 -5.95 -0.02
C LEU A 343 4.83 -6.98 0.66
N ASN A 344 6.01 -6.58 1.14
CA ASN A 344 6.89 -7.46 1.92
C ASN A 344 6.18 -8.01 3.16
N ASP A 345 5.50 -7.16 3.93
CA ASP A 345 4.77 -7.57 5.13
C ASP A 345 3.62 -8.53 4.80
N LEU A 346 2.83 -8.25 3.76
CA LEU A 346 1.75 -9.14 3.31
C LEU A 346 2.30 -10.51 2.87
N VAL A 347 3.33 -10.52 2.03
CA VAL A 347 3.97 -11.75 1.54
C VAL A 347 4.58 -12.54 2.71
N GLY A 348 5.23 -11.87 3.66
CA GLY A 348 5.75 -12.48 4.89
C GLY A 348 4.65 -13.10 5.76
N LYS A 349 3.54 -12.39 5.97
CA LYS A 349 2.37 -12.90 6.70
C LYS A 349 1.72 -14.09 6.01
N ILE A 350 1.58 -14.08 4.68
CA ILE A 350 1.04 -15.21 3.93
C ILE A 350 1.98 -16.42 4.04
N ARG A 351 3.31 -16.22 3.92
CA ARG A 351 4.30 -17.29 4.12
C ARG A 351 4.16 -17.94 5.49
N GLN A 352 4.13 -17.13 6.56
CA GLN A 352 3.99 -17.63 7.92
C GLN A 352 2.66 -18.35 8.14
N THR A 353 1.57 -17.77 7.64
CA THR A 353 0.23 -18.37 7.74
C THR A 353 0.17 -19.71 7.00
N SER A 354 0.81 -19.82 5.84
CA SER A 354 0.88 -21.07 5.07
C SER A 354 1.64 -22.15 5.83
N VAL A 355 2.78 -21.82 6.46
CA VAL A 355 3.53 -22.77 7.31
C VAL A 355 2.68 -23.23 8.49
N ASN A 356 2.01 -22.30 9.17
CA ASN A 356 1.14 -22.62 10.30
C ASN A 356 -0.05 -23.49 9.86
N LEU A 357 -0.64 -23.21 8.70
CA LEU A 357 -1.75 -23.99 8.16
C LEU A 357 -1.32 -25.41 7.78
N ALA A 358 -0.14 -25.58 7.18
CA ALA A 358 0.42 -26.90 6.86
C ALA A 358 0.74 -27.72 8.12
N ALA A 359 1.24 -27.06 9.18
CA ALA A 359 1.47 -27.68 10.48
C ALA A 359 0.15 -28.14 11.12
N ALA A 360 -0.84 -27.24 11.21
CA ALA A 360 -2.17 -27.55 11.75
C ALA A 360 -2.86 -28.68 10.97
N ALA A 361 -2.78 -28.67 9.63
CA ALA A 361 -3.31 -29.75 8.80
C ALA A 361 -2.62 -31.10 9.10
N THR A 362 -1.32 -31.09 9.35
CA THR A 362 -0.55 -32.29 9.70
C THR A 362 -0.93 -32.82 11.10
N GLU A 363 -1.16 -31.93 12.07
CA GLU A 363 -1.68 -32.30 13.40
C GLU A 363 -3.08 -32.90 13.31
N ILE A 364 -3.98 -32.30 12.50
CA ILE A 364 -5.32 -32.86 12.27
C ILE A 364 -5.22 -34.24 11.64
N LEU A 365 -4.33 -34.45 10.66
CA LEU A 365 -4.11 -35.77 10.04
C LEU A 365 -3.68 -36.81 11.09
N ALA A 366 -2.74 -36.46 11.98
CA ALA A 366 -2.31 -37.35 13.07
C ALA A 366 -3.47 -37.67 14.02
N ALA A 367 -4.25 -36.67 14.44
CA ALA A 367 -5.42 -36.86 15.30
C ALA A 367 -6.48 -37.75 14.63
N THR A 368 -6.72 -37.59 13.32
CA THR A 368 -7.66 -38.47 12.60
C THR A 368 -7.18 -39.91 12.56
N GLN A 369 -5.87 -40.16 12.47
CA GLN A 369 -5.31 -41.52 12.50
C GLN A 369 -5.51 -42.19 13.86
N GLU A 370 -5.32 -41.45 14.95
CA GLU A 370 -5.62 -41.92 16.30
C GLU A 370 -7.11 -42.22 16.47
N GLN A 371 -7.96 -41.35 15.95
CA GLN A 371 -9.41 -41.51 16.03
C GLN A 371 -9.92 -42.71 15.21
N GLU A 372 -9.32 -43.00 14.06
CA GLU A 372 -9.58 -44.24 13.30
C GLU A 372 -9.21 -45.50 14.11
N SER A 373 -8.06 -45.49 14.79
CA SER A 373 -7.63 -46.60 15.67
C SER A 373 -8.58 -46.79 16.87
N ALA A 374 -9.02 -45.67 17.47
CA ALA A 374 -9.99 -45.68 18.55
C ALA A 374 -11.35 -46.24 18.09
N ALA A 375 -11.83 -45.84 16.90
CA ALA A 375 -13.07 -46.35 16.32
C ALA A 375 -13.00 -47.85 16.05
N ALA A 376 -11.87 -48.36 15.53
CA ALA A 376 -11.67 -49.80 15.33
C ALA A 376 -11.67 -50.59 16.64
N SER A 377 -11.02 -50.05 17.68
CA SER A 377 -11.02 -50.64 19.03
C SER A 377 -12.41 -50.65 19.64
N GLN A 378 -13.16 -49.55 19.51
CA GLN A 378 -14.56 -49.46 19.97
C GLN A 378 -15.47 -50.45 19.24
N SER A 379 -15.34 -50.57 17.92
CA SER A 379 -16.10 -51.55 17.13
C SER A 379 -15.85 -52.99 17.60
N SER A 380 -14.60 -53.31 17.94
CA SER A 380 -14.23 -54.63 18.46
C SER A 380 -14.85 -54.88 19.84
N ALA A 381 -14.77 -53.89 20.74
CA ALA A 381 -15.41 -53.96 22.05
C ALA A 381 -16.94 -54.11 21.95
N MET A 382 -17.60 -53.40 21.02
CA MET A 382 -19.05 -53.56 20.80
C MET A 382 -19.43 -54.95 20.33
N THR A 383 -18.58 -55.58 19.50
CA THR A 383 -18.79 -56.97 19.05
C THR A 383 -18.69 -57.94 20.22
N GLU A 384 -17.69 -57.77 21.10
CA GLU A 384 -17.52 -58.58 22.30
C GLU A 384 -18.68 -58.39 23.30
N ILE A 385 -19.13 -57.15 23.51
CA ILE A 385 -20.29 -56.84 24.34
C ILE A 385 -21.55 -57.51 23.77
N SER A 386 -21.74 -57.48 22.44
CA SER A 386 -22.87 -58.14 21.80
C SER A 386 -22.87 -59.65 22.07
N HIS A 387 -21.72 -60.31 21.94
CA HIS A 387 -21.58 -61.73 22.29
C HIS A 387 -21.84 -62.03 23.77
N THR A 388 -21.45 -61.12 24.66
CA THR A 388 -21.76 -61.27 26.09
C THR A 388 -23.25 -61.10 26.37
N MET A 389 -23.94 -60.19 25.67
CA MET A 389 -25.39 -60.04 25.77
C MET A 389 -26.14 -61.28 25.25
N ASP A 390 -25.71 -61.86 24.14
CA ASP A 390 -26.29 -63.11 23.61
C ASP A 390 -26.12 -64.27 24.63
N SER A 391 -24.93 -64.37 25.21
CA SER A 391 -24.63 -65.38 26.24
C SER A 391 -25.46 -65.16 27.51
N LEU A 392 -25.68 -63.91 27.92
CA LEU A 392 -26.49 -63.56 29.08
C LEU A 392 -27.97 -63.87 28.85
N SER A 393 -28.48 -63.58 27.65
CA SER A 393 -29.85 -63.91 27.24
C SER A 393 -30.08 -65.43 27.24
N SER A 394 -29.15 -66.19 26.65
CA SER A 394 -29.18 -67.65 26.68
C SER A 394 -29.14 -68.21 28.11
N SER A 395 -28.28 -67.66 28.96
CA SER A 395 -28.17 -68.08 30.36
C SER A 395 -29.46 -67.81 31.13
N ALA A 396 -30.09 -66.65 30.95
CA ALA A 396 -31.35 -66.32 31.61
C ALA A 396 -32.50 -67.21 31.13
N ALA A 397 -32.54 -67.57 29.83
CA ALA A 397 -33.48 -68.54 29.29
C ALA A 397 -33.28 -69.94 29.90
N HIS A 398 -32.03 -70.38 30.03
CA HIS A 398 -31.69 -71.64 30.69
C HIS A 398 -32.12 -71.66 32.16
N VAL A 399 -31.87 -70.59 32.91
CA VAL A 399 -32.33 -70.46 34.31
C VAL A 399 -33.84 -70.55 34.38
N SER A 400 -34.57 -69.86 33.50
CA SER A 400 -36.05 -69.92 33.48
C SER A 400 -36.57 -71.34 33.20
N HIS A 401 -35.88 -72.10 32.35
CA HIS A 401 -36.24 -73.49 32.08
C HIS A 401 -35.98 -74.38 33.31
N SER A 402 -34.79 -74.31 33.91
CA SER A 402 -34.46 -75.08 35.12
C SER A 402 -35.39 -74.76 36.29
N VAL A 403 -35.81 -73.50 36.45
CA VAL A 403 -36.78 -73.09 37.47
C VAL A 403 -38.15 -73.73 37.24
N SER A 404 -38.55 -73.93 35.98
CA SER A 404 -39.80 -74.63 35.64
C SER A 404 -39.74 -76.10 36.04
N GLU A 405 -38.59 -76.77 35.87
CA GLU A 405 -38.39 -78.15 36.35
C GLU A 405 -38.42 -78.22 37.89
N VAL A 406 -37.80 -77.25 38.58
CA VAL A 406 -37.83 -77.16 40.05
C VAL A 406 -39.26 -76.99 40.56
N LEU A 407 -40.07 -76.15 39.91
CA LEU A 407 -41.49 -75.98 40.24
C LEU A 407 -42.27 -77.29 40.10
N ALA A 408 -42.11 -77.99 38.96
CA ALA A 408 -42.77 -79.28 38.73
C ALA A 408 -42.39 -80.32 39.80
N ASN A 409 -41.11 -80.37 40.19
CA ASN A 409 -40.64 -81.26 41.25
C ASN A 409 -41.22 -80.90 42.63
N ALA A 410 -41.34 -79.61 42.93
CA ALA A 410 -41.95 -79.14 44.18
C ALA A 410 -43.45 -79.49 44.24
N GLU A 411 -44.19 -79.33 43.14
CA GLU A 411 -45.60 -79.73 43.02
C GLU A 411 -45.78 -81.25 43.18
N GLN A 412 -44.92 -82.05 42.53
CA GLN A 412 -44.89 -83.50 42.68
C GLN A 412 -44.62 -83.91 44.14
N THR A 413 -43.73 -83.20 44.83
CA THR A 413 -43.39 -83.44 46.24
C THR A 413 -44.59 -83.15 47.15
N LEU A 414 -45.30 -82.04 46.92
CA LEU A 414 -46.54 -81.71 47.64
C LEU A 414 -47.61 -82.77 47.46
N SER A 415 -47.86 -83.21 46.22
CA SER A 415 -48.82 -84.28 45.91
C SER A 415 -48.45 -85.60 46.59
N THR A 416 -47.15 -85.96 46.58
CA THR A 416 -46.66 -87.18 47.25
C THR A 416 -46.83 -87.09 48.76
N ALA A 417 -46.55 -85.93 49.36
CA ALA A 417 -46.74 -85.69 50.79
C ALA A 417 -48.23 -85.79 51.19
N ASP A 418 -49.14 -85.23 50.40
CA ASP A 418 -50.59 -85.32 50.64
C ASP A 418 -51.08 -86.78 50.60
N ASN A 419 -50.60 -87.56 49.63
CA ASN A 419 -50.88 -88.98 49.54
C ASN A 419 -50.31 -89.76 50.75
N MET A 420 -49.10 -89.43 51.22
CA MET A 420 -48.50 -90.07 52.39
C MET A 420 -49.31 -89.81 53.66
N VAL A 421 -49.75 -88.56 53.89
CA VAL A 421 -50.61 -88.23 55.05
C VAL A 421 -51.90 -89.05 55.02
N ALA A 422 -52.59 -89.11 53.87
CA ALA A 422 -53.82 -89.89 53.73
C ALA A 422 -53.61 -91.40 54.01
N GLN A 423 -52.48 -91.97 53.57
CA GLN A 423 -52.14 -93.36 53.85
C GLN A 423 -51.83 -93.61 55.34
N ILE A 424 -51.15 -92.67 56.00
CA ILE A 424 -50.84 -92.80 57.43
C ILE A 424 -52.12 -92.63 58.29
N GLU A 425 -53.04 -91.75 57.90
CA GLU A 425 -54.35 -91.63 58.56
C GLU A 425 -55.14 -92.94 58.45
N SER A 426 -55.14 -93.57 57.27
CA SER A 426 -55.71 -94.90 57.08
C SER A 426 -55.02 -95.94 57.98
N LEU A 427 -53.69 -95.96 58.03
CA LEU A 427 -52.92 -96.86 58.90
C LEU A 427 -53.26 -96.67 60.39
N SER A 428 -53.41 -95.42 60.83
CA SER A 428 -53.82 -95.05 62.20
C SER A 428 -55.21 -95.59 62.53
N SER A 429 -56.16 -95.48 61.59
CA SER A 429 -57.49 -96.08 61.73
C SER A 429 -57.43 -97.61 61.86
N HIS A 430 -56.63 -98.28 61.03
CA HIS A 430 -56.46 -99.74 61.10
C HIS A 430 -55.80 -100.20 62.41
N THR A 431 -54.77 -99.50 62.89
CA THR A 431 -54.11 -99.81 64.17
C THR A 431 -55.04 -99.56 65.36
N GLY A 432 -55.90 -98.54 65.31
CA GLY A 432 -56.96 -98.33 66.30
C GLY A 432 -57.93 -99.51 66.39
N ARG A 433 -58.39 -100.03 65.24
CA ARG A 433 -59.25 -101.24 65.18
C ARG A 433 -58.54 -102.49 65.71
N ILE A 434 -57.25 -102.65 65.42
CA ILE A 434 -56.45 -103.76 65.97
C ILE A 434 -56.39 -103.66 67.50
N LYS A 435 -56.19 -102.46 68.06
CA LYS A 435 -56.18 -102.24 69.50
C LYS A 435 -57.50 -102.66 70.16
N GLU A 436 -58.64 -102.28 69.58
CA GLU A 436 -59.97 -102.71 70.07
C GLU A 436 -60.15 -104.23 70.04
N LEU A 437 -59.67 -104.90 68.98
CA LEU A 437 -59.67 -106.36 68.88
C LEU A 437 -58.77 -107.00 69.94
N LEU A 438 -57.57 -106.45 70.18
CA LEU A 438 -56.66 -106.92 71.22
C LEU A 438 -57.26 -106.76 72.63
N ASP A 439 -57.94 -105.66 72.91
CA ASP A 439 -58.66 -105.46 74.17
C ASP A 439 -59.79 -106.50 74.35
N THR A 440 -60.48 -106.84 73.26
CA THR A 440 -61.49 -107.90 73.25
C THR A 440 -60.87 -109.27 73.53
N ILE A 441 -59.73 -109.60 72.89
CA ILE A 441 -59.01 -110.86 73.10
C ILE A 441 -58.49 -110.95 74.54
N GLN A 442 -57.95 -109.86 75.08
CA GLN A 442 -57.54 -109.79 76.49
C GLN A 442 -58.71 -110.11 77.42
N GLY A 443 -59.87 -109.49 77.19
CA GLY A 443 -61.08 -109.78 77.95
C GLY A 443 -61.55 -111.24 77.83
N ILE A 444 -61.35 -111.89 76.68
CA ILE A 444 -61.62 -113.33 76.51
C ILE A 444 -60.60 -114.18 77.29
N ALA A 445 -59.31 -113.83 77.25
CA ALA A 445 -58.26 -114.51 77.98
C ALA A 445 -58.47 -114.41 79.50
N ASP A 446 -58.77 -113.21 80.02
CA ASP A 446 -59.07 -112.99 81.45
C ASP A 446 -60.29 -113.81 81.91
N ARG A 447 -61.37 -113.84 81.10
CA ARG A 447 -62.54 -114.69 81.38
C ARG A 447 -62.20 -116.18 81.33
N SER A 448 -61.34 -116.59 80.41
CA SER A 448 -60.90 -117.98 80.27
C SER A 448 -60.01 -118.41 81.44
N ASP A 449 -59.15 -117.52 81.94
CA ASP A 449 -58.35 -117.74 83.16
C ASP A 449 -59.24 -117.88 84.39
N LEU A 450 -60.24 -117.00 84.55
CA LEU A 450 -61.24 -117.12 85.63
C LEU A 450 -62.06 -118.42 85.54
N LEU A 451 -62.47 -118.83 84.33
CA LEU A 451 -63.15 -120.11 84.09
C LEU A 451 -62.25 -121.31 84.45
N ALA A 452 -60.98 -121.25 84.07
CA ALA A 452 -59.98 -122.27 84.39
C ALA A 452 -59.68 -122.34 85.90
N LEU A 453 -59.59 -121.19 86.58
CA LEU A 453 -59.45 -121.11 88.04
C LEU A 453 -60.64 -121.75 88.75
N ASN A 454 -61.87 -121.43 88.32
CA ASN A 454 -63.09 -122.04 88.83
C ASN A 454 -63.12 -123.55 88.56
N GLY A 455 -62.69 -123.99 87.38
CA GLY A 455 -62.57 -125.41 87.02
C GLY A 455 -61.55 -126.17 87.88
N SER A 456 -60.40 -125.54 88.19
CA SER A 456 -59.37 -126.11 89.07
C SER A 456 -59.86 -126.23 90.52
N LEU A 457 -60.63 -125.25 90.99
CA LEU A 457 -61.26 -125.28 92.32
C LEU A 457 -62.28 -126.42 92.44
N GLU A 458 -63.15 -126.57 91.44
CA GLU A 458 -64.19 -127.61 91.44
C GLU A 458 -63.60 -129.02 91.23
N ALA A 459 -62.55 -129.14 90.43
CA ALA A 459 -61.78 -130.37 90.30
C ALA A 459 -61.08 -130.77 91.61
N SER A 460 -60.60 -129.79 92.38
CA SER A 460 -60.03 -130.02 93.73
C SER A 460 -61.10 -130.47 94.73
N ARG A 461 -62.34 -129.99 94.60
CA ARG A 461 -63.50 -130.43 95.39
C ARG A 461 -63.93 -131.87 95.09
N ALA A 462 -63.79 -132.33 93.85
CA ALA A 462 -64.22 -133.66 93.41
C ALA A 462 -63.23 -134.81 93.75
N GLY A 463 -62.05 -134.52 94.31
CA GLY A 463 -61.08 -135.53 94.74
C GLY A 463 -60.49 -136.36 93.59
N GLU A 464 -60.41 -137.69 93.75
CA GLU A 464 -59.83 -138.63 92.76
C GLU A 464 -60.55 -138.56 91.38
N GLY A 465 -61.86 -138.32 91.35
CA GLY A 465 -62.65 -138.21 90.11
C GLY A 465 -62.43 -136.91 89.32
N GLY A 466 -61.81 -135.89 89.94
CA GLY A 466 -61.56 -134.58 89.35
C GLY A 466 -60.19 -134.42 88.67
N ARG A 467 -59.27 -135.39 88.79
CA ARG A 467 -57.88 -135.29 88.30
C ARG A 467 -57.76 -134.91 86.81
N GLY A 468 -58.61 -135.49 85.95
CA GLY A 468 -58.64 -135.17 84.52
C GLY A 468 -59.11 -133.73 84.24
N PHE A 469 -60.11 -133.26 84.97
CA PHE A 469 -60.61 -131.88 84.89
C PHE A 469 -59.59 -130.87 85.43
N ALA A 470 -58.86 -131.21 86.51
CA ALA A 470 -57.81 -130.35 87.06
C ALA A 470 -56.68 -130.11 86.04
N LEU A 471 -56.29 -131.14 85.28
CA LEU A 471 -55.27 -131.02 84.23
C LEU A 471 -55.74 -130.12 83.08
N VAL A 472 -56.98 -130.31 82.61
CA VAL A 472 -57.57 -129.47 81.55
C VAL A 472 -57.69 -128.02 82.02
N ALA A 473 -58.12 -127.79 83.26
CA ALA A 473 -58.18 -126.45 83.85
C ALA A 473 -56.79 -125.79 83.95
N ALA A 474 -55.75 -126.54 84.37
CA ALA A 474 -54.38 -126.02 84.41
C ALA A 474 -53.86 -125.67 83.01
N GLU A 475 -54.14 -126.48 81.99
CA GLU A 475 -53.72 -126.18 80.60
C GLU A 475 -54.51 -125.01 80.01
N MET A 476 -55.80 -124.87 80.32
CA MET A 476 -56.62 -123.71 79.90
C MET A 476 -56.13 -122.41 80.54
N ARG A 477 -55.77 -122.43 81.83
CA ARG A 477 -55.16 -121.29 82.49
C ARG A 477 -53.81 -120.94 81.88
N ARG A 478 -52.95 -121.93 81.63
CA ARG A 478 -51.64 -121.72 80.98
C ARG A 478 -51.80 -121.15 79.57
N LEU A 479 -52.83 -121.58 78.83
CA LEU A 479 -53.18 -121.02 77.54
C LEU A 479 -53.65 -119.56 77.67
N ALA A 480 -54.51 -119.25 78.64
CA ALA A 480 -54.98 -117.88 78.89
C ALA A 480 -53.82 -116.93 79.27
N GLU A 481 -52.93 -117.34 80.18
CA GLU A 481 -51.71 -116.59 80.54
C GLU A 481 -50.82 -116.34 79.30
N ARG A 482 -50.69 -117.34 78.40
CA ARG A 482 -49.92 -117.22 77.17
C ARG A 482 -50.58 -116.30 76.13
N VAL A 483 -51.91 -116.31 76.04
CA VAL A 483 -52.67 -115.39 75.19
C VAL A 483 -52.51 -113.95 75.71
N THR A 484 -52.64 -113.73 77.01
CA THR A 484 -52.43 -112.41 77.64
C THR A 484 -51.02 -111.87 77.36
N ALA A 485 -49.98 -112.68 77.54
CA ALA A 485 -48.62 -112.27 77.22
C ALA A 485 -48.44 -111.91 75.74
N SER A 486 -49.05 -112.69 74.84
CA SER A 486 -49.00 -112.43 73.39
C SER A 486 -49.77 -111.15 73.01
N VAL A 487 -50.91 -110.90 73.64
CA VAL A 487 -51.69 -109.67 73.43
C VAL A 487 -50.90 -108.44 73.87
N GLU A 488 -50.22 -108.51 75.01
CA GLU A 488 -49.38 -107.42 75.51
C GLU A 488 -48.21 -107.11 74.56
N ASP A 489 -47.55 -108.14 74.01
CA ASP A 489 -46.49 -107.96 73.03
C ASP A 489 -47.02 -107.33 71.72
N VAL A 490 -48.20 -107.72 71.24
CA VAL A 490 -48.81 -107.09 70.06
C VAL A 490 -49.26 -105.66 70.36
N LYS A 491 -49.76 -105.37 71.57
CA LYS A 491 -50.11 -103.99 71.99
C LYS A 491 -48.90 -103.07 71.96
N LYS A 492 -47.72 -103.54 72.38
CA LYS A 492 -46.46 -102.79 72.25
C LYS A 492 -46.15 -102.48 70.79
N LEU A 493 -46.21 -103.48 69.90
CA LEU A 493 -46.00 -103.27 68.46
C LEU A 493 -46.99 -102.26 67.86
N VAL A 494 -48.27 -102.30 68.24
CA VAL A 494 -49.27 -101.32 67.79
C VAL A 494 -48.91 -99.91 68.28
N THR A 495 -48.43 -99.78 69.52
CA THR A 495 -47.99 -98.50 70.09
C THR A 495 -46.76 -97.96 69.35
N ASP A 496 -45.80 -98.82 69.01
CA ASP A 496 -44.61 -98.47 68.23
C ASP A 496 -44.99 -98.02 66.81
N ILE A 497 -45.93 -98.70 66.15
CA ILE A 497 -46.46 -98.29 64.83
C ILE A 497 -47.12 -96.92 64.92
N HIS A 498 -47.89 -96.65 65.97
CA HIS A 498 -48.52 -95.34 66.18
C HIS A 498 -47.48 -94.24 66.37
N HIS A 499 -46.44 -94.47 67.19
CA HIS A 499 -45.36 -93.50 67.36
C HIS A 499 -44.59 -93.27 66.05
N SER A 500 -44.29 -94.34 65.30
CA SER A 500 -43.64 -94.24 63.98
C SER A 500 -44.50 -93.43 62.99
N SER A 501 -45.80 -93.71 62.94
CA SER A 501 -46.77 -92.99 62.10
C SER A 501 -46.81 -91.49 62.41
N SER A 502 -46.85 -91.13 63.70
CA SER A 502 -46.80 -89.73 64.15
C SER A 502 -45.50 -89.04 63.70
N SER A 503 -44.35 -89.68 63.89
CA SER A 503 -43.06 -89.16 63.41
C SER A 503 -43.03 -88.98 61.89
N THR A 504 -43.61 -89.91 61.12
CA THR A 504 -43.70 -89.79 59.66
C THR A 504 -44.61 -88.63 59.24
N ILE A 505 -45.73 -88.37 59.93
CA ILE A 505 -46.57 -87.20 59.67
C ILE A 505 -45.78 -85.90 59.88
N MET A 506 -45.05 -85.78 60.99
CA MET A 506 -44.25 -84.57 61.26
C MET A 506 -43.20 -84.34 60.16
N ALA A 507 -42.48 -85.39 59.75
CA ALA A 507 -41.50 -85.30 58.67
C ALA A 507 -42.16 -84.94 57.32
N THR A 508 -43.37 -85.44 57.07
CA THR A 508 -44.14 -85.16 55.85
C THR A 508 -44.62 -83.70 55.81
N GLU A 509 -45.08 -83.15 56.94
CA GLU A 509 -45.50 -81.74 57.01
C GLU A 509 -44.30 -80.78 56.88
N GLU A 510 -43.14 -81.15 57.42
CA GLU A 510 -41.91 -80.42 57.18
C GLU A 510 -41.49 -80.46 55.70
N GLY A 511 -41.63 -81.61 55.04
CA GLY A 511 -41.46 -81.75 53.60
C GLY A 511 -42.42 -80.87 52.78
N ARG A 512 -43.69 -80.78 53.20
CA ARG A 512 -44.68 -79.85 52.60
C ARG A 512 -44.25 -78.40 52.73
N ARG A 513 -43.77 -78.00 53.90
CA ARG A 513 -43.27 -76.63 54.12
C ARG A 513 -42.11 -76.32 53.18
N PHE A 514 -41.09 -77.19 53.10
CA PHE A 514 -39.94 -76.97 52.20
C PHE A 514 -40.34 -76.93 50.73
N ALA A 515 -41.29 -77.74 50.30
CA ALA A 515 -41.78 -77.71 48.92
C ALA A 515 -42.51 -76.38 48.60
N ARG A 516 -43.28 -75.83 49.54
CA ARG A 516 -43.89 -74.49 49.38
C ARG A 516 -42.84 -73.39 49.32
N GLU A 517 -41.88 -73.40 50.23
CA GLU A 517 -40.78 -72.42 50.23
C GLU A 517 -39.97 -72.49 48.91
N THR A 518 -39.73 -73.70 48.40
CA THR A 518 -39.09 -73.91 47.09
C THR A 518 -39.92 -73.32 45.95
N THR A 519 -41.24 -73.49 45.99
CA THR A 519 -42.17 -72.92 45.00
C THR A 519 -42.14 -71.40 44.98
N ASP A 520 -42.16 -70.76 46.16
CA ASP A 520 -42.11 -69.30 46.29
C ASP A 520 -40.75 -68.73 45.86
N ALA A 521 -39.65 -69.41 46.22
CA ALA A 521 -38.30 -69.06 45.76
C ALA A 521 -38.19 -69.17 44.23
N ALA A 522 -38.68 -70.26 43.65
CA ALA A 522 -38.67 -70.49 42.21
C ALA A 522 -39.49 -69.42 41.45
N ARG A 523 -40.66 -69.02 41.97
CA ARG A 523 -41.44 -67.91 41.41
C ARG A 523 -40.65 -66.58 41.43
N SER A 524 -39.94 -66.31 42.52
CA SER A 524 -39.11 -65.10 42.65
C SER A 524 -37.95 -65.11 41.65
N ILE A 525 -37.29 -66.25 41.45
CA ILE A 525 -36.24 -66.40 40.43
C ILE A 525 -36.81 -66.20 39.03
N THR A 526 -37.99 -66.74 38.72
CA THR A 526 -38.65 -66.54 37.42
C THR A 526 -38.85 -65.06 37.10
N LEU A 527 -39.37 -64.29 38.07
CA LEU A 527 -39.57 -62.85 37.91
C LEU A 527 -38.23 -62.12 37.70
N ALA A 528 -37.21 -62.47 38.47
CA ALA A 528 -35.87 -61.90 38.32
C ALA A 528 -35.26 -62.22 36.95
N SER A 529 -35.39 -63.45 36.47
CA SER A 529 -34.91 -63.87 35.14
C SER A 529 -35.64 -63.16 34.00
N GLN A 530 -36.95 -62.92 34.12
CA GLN A 530 -37.72 -62.13 33.15
C GLN A 530 -37.24 -60.67 33.11
N GLN A 531 -37.01 -60.07 34.27
CA GLN A 531 -36.47 -58.71 34.35
C GLN A 531 -35.05 -58.63 33.77
N GLN A 532 -34.23 -59.66 34.00
CA GLN A 532 -32.88 -59.77 33.43
C GLN A 532 -32.89 -59.90 31.90
N LEU A 533 -33.81 -60.70 31.34
CA LEU A 533 -34.00 -60.81 29.89
C LEU A 533 -34.37 -59.46 29.27
N SER A 534 -35.36 -58.77 29.85
CA SER A 534 -35.77 -57.44 29.38
C SER A 534 -34.64 -56.41 29.49
N GLY A 535 -33.87 -56.42 30.58
CA GLY A 535 -32.70 -55.56 30.74
C GLY A 535 -31.59 -55.87 29.73
N THR A 536 -31.36 -57.15 29.45
CA THR A 536 -30.37 -57.59 28.45
C THR A 536 -30.76 -57.15 27.04
N GLU A 537 -32.04 -57.21 26.69
CA GLU A 537 -32.55 -56.74 25.41
C GLU A 537 -32.42 -55.22 25.25
N GLN A 538 -32.68 -54.46 26.31
CA GLN A 538 -32.46 -53.01 26.32
C GLN A 538 -30.97 -52.63 26.18
N VAL A 539 -30.07 -53.37 26.84
CA VAL A 539 -28.63 -53.18 26.67
C VAL A 539 -28.19 -53.56 25.25
N SER A 540 -28.70 -54.66 24.69
CA SER A 540 -28.44 -55.08 23.30
C SER A 540 -28.85 -53.99 22.30
N GLN A 541 -30.01 -53.35 22.51
CA GLN A 541 -30.43 -52.23 21.67
C GLN A 541 -29.46 -51.04 21.81
N SER A 542 -29.11 -50.65 23.04
CA SER A 542 -28.15 -49.57 23.28
C SER A 542 -26.79 -49.84 22.61
N VAL A 543 -26.32 -51.09 22.60
CA VAL A 543 -25.07 -51.49 21.95
C VAL A 543 -25.16 -51.32 20.43
N ARG A 544 -26.31 -51.64 19.81
CA ARG A 544 -26.54 -51.40 18.38
C ARG A 544 -26.54 -49.91 18.06
N ASP A 545 -27.18 -49.09 18.88
CA ASP A 545 -27.21 -47.63 18.71
C ASP A 545 -25.78 -47.04 18.84
N ILE A 546 -24.99 -47.52 19.80
CA ILE A 546 -23.58 -47.12 19.95
C ILE A 546 -22.76 -47.55 18.73
N ALA A 547 -22.97 -48.77 18.22
CA ALA A 547 -22.28 -49.24 17.02
C ALA A 547 -22.56 -48.34 15.81
N GLU A 548 -23.81 -47.89 15.62
CA GLU A 548 -24.16 -46.92 14.58
C GLU A 548 -23.39 -45.60 14.76
N VAL A 549 -23.35 -45.04 15.98
CA VAL A 549 -22.58 -43.83 16.28
C VAL A 549 -21.08 -44.00 15.98
N VAL A 550 -20.50 -45.17 16.31
CA VAL A 550 -19.10 -45.47 16.00
C VAL A 550 -18.85 -45.50 14.49
N THR A 551 -19.76 -46.10 13.70
CA THR A 551 -19.65 -46.09 12.25
C THR A 551 -19.75 -44.69 11.66
N GLN A 552 -20.65 -43.85 12.18
CA GLN A 552 -20.77 -42.46 11.76
C GLN A 552 -19.54 -41.64 12.15
N ALA A 553 -18.97 -41.87 13.34
CA ALA A 553 -17.73 -41.24 13.78
C ALA A 553 -16.55 -41.62 12.88
N ALA A 554 -16.44 -42.89 12.46
CA ALA A 554 -15.43 -43.33 11.51
C ALA A 554 -15.58 -42.64 10.14
N ALA A 555 -16.81 -42.52 9.62
CA ALA A 555 -17.09 -41.80 8.37
C ALA A 555 -16.72 -40.31 8.47
N ALA A 556 -17.10 -39.65 9.58
CA ALA A 556 -16.76 -38.26 9.85
C ALA A 556 -15.24 -38.05 9.96
N THR A 557 -14.53 -39.01 10.56
CA THR A 557 -13.07 -38.99 10.70
C THR A 557 -12.39 -39.09 9.33
N SER A 558 -12.86 -39.97 8.45
CA SER A 558 -12.36 -40.09 7.07
C SER A 558 -12.59 -38.81 6.24
N GLN A 559 -13.74 -38.16 6.41
CA GLN A 559 -14.03 -36.87 5.77
C GLN A 559 -13.12 -35.76 6.30
N THR A 560 -12.87 -35.75 7.62
CA THR A 560 -11.95 -34.80 8.26
C THR A 560 -10.53 -34.99 7.76
N ARG A 561 -10.08 -36.24 7.62
CA ARG A 561 -8.77 -36.59 7.05
C ARG A 561 -8.61 -36.07 5.63
N THR A 562 -9.62 -36.29 4.78
CA THR A 562 -9.64 -35.77 3.39
C THR A 562 -9.55 -34.24 3.37
N THR A 563 -10.32 -33.57 4.23
CA THR A 563 -10.32 -32.11 4.34
C THR A 563 -8.96 -31.58 4.81
N ALA A 564 -8.35 -32.22 5.82
CA ALA A 564 -7.03 -31.87 6.32
C ALA A 564 -5.94 -32.05 5.23
N GLN A 565 -6.04 -33.10 4.43
CA GLN A 565 -5.14 -33.30 3.29
C GLN A 565 -5.29 -32.16 2.26
N SER A 566 -6.51 -31.78 1.90
CA SER A 566 -6.74 -30.63 1.00
C SER A 566 -6.24 -29.31 1.59
N LEU A 567 -6.38 -29.09 2.90
CA LEU A 567 -5.82 -27.90 3.57
C LEU A 567 -4.30 -27.88 3.49
N LYS A 568 -3.65 -29.04 3.66
CA LYS A 568 -2.19 -29.18 3.51
C LYS A 568 -1.75 -28.84 2.08
N GLU A 569 -2.43 -29.41 1.08
CA GLU A 569 -2.14 -29.13 -0.33
C GLU A 569 -2.32 -27.65 -0.67
N GLN A 570 -3.37 -26.99 -0.14
CA GLN A 570 -3.58 -25.55 -0.30
C GLN A 570 -2.49 -24.71 0.39
N ALA A 571 -2.07 -25.10 1.60
CA ALA A 571 -0.99 -24.44 2.32
C ALA A 571 0.35 -24.56 1.57
N ASP A 572 0.65 -25.74 1.02
CA ASP A 572 1.84 -25.97 0.20
C ASP A 572 1.79 -25.16 -1.10
N LEU A 573 0.62 -25.05 -1.72
CA LEU A 573 0.42 -24.22 -2.92
C LEU A 573 0.60 -22.72 -2.62
N LEU A 574 0.03 -22.22 -1.51
CA LEU A 574 0.25 -20.84 -1.06
C LEU A 574 1.73 -20.57 -0.78
N SER A 575 2.40 -21.49 -0.09
CA SER A 575 3.84 -21.43 0.16
C SER A 575 4.64 -21.36 -1.15
N ALA A 576 4.29 -22.19 -2.14
CA ALA A 576 4.94 -22.20 -3.45
C ALA A 576 4.71 -20.89 -4.24
N LEU A 577 3.48 -20.35 -4.22
CA LEU A 577 3.15 -19.07 -4.86
C LEU A 577 3.94 -17.91 -4.25
N VAL A 578 4.03 -17.88 -2.93
CA VAL A 578 4.73 -16.85 -2.17
C VAL A 578 6.25 -16.97 -2.33
N LYS A 579 6.78 -18.18 -2.56
CA LYS A 579 8.22 -18.42 -2.79
C LYS A 579 8.77 -17.72 -4.04
N ARG A 580 7.93 -17.33 -4.99
CA ARG A 580 8.34 -16.49 -6.14
C ARG A 580 8.77 -15.08 -5.70
N PHE A 581 8.28 -14.60 -4.56
CA PHE A 581 8.62 -13.27 -4.06
C PHE A 581 9.89 -13.33 -3.22
N GLU A 582 10.90 -12.58 -3.64
CA GLU A 582 12.14 -12.35 -2.91
C GLU A 582 11.91 -11.20 -1.92
N ILE A 583 11.52 -11.56 -0.69
CA ILE A 583 11.39 -10.62 0.42
C ILE A 583 12.75 -10.21 0.95
N ALA A 584 12.87 -8.97 1.40
CA ALA A 584 14.03 -8.57 2.20
C ALA A 584 13.99 -9.33 3.53
N ASP A 585 15.05 -10.07 3.87
CA ASP A 585 15.15 -10.71 5.16
C ASP A 585 14.99 -9.66 6.26
N ALA A 586 14.09 -9.88 7.22
CA ALA A 586 13.79 -8.97 8.31
C ALA A 586 14.98 -8.75 9.30
N ASN A 587 16.17 -9.25 8.97
CA ASN A 587 17.38 -9.24 9.80
C ASN A 587 18.61 -8.58 9.11
N ALA A 588 18.42 -7.75 8.07
CA ALA A 588 19.52 -7.03 7.40
C ALA A 588 19.52 -5.52 7.68
#